data_AF-A0A959EXE8-F1
#
_entry.id   AF-A0A959EXE8-F1
#
_cell.length_a   1.000
_cell.length_b   1.000
_cell.length_c   1.000
_cell.angle_alpha   90.00
_cell.angle_beta   90.00
_cell.angle_gamma   90.00
#
_symmetry.space_group_name_H-M   'P 1'
#
loop_
_entity.id
_entity.type
_entity.pdbx_description
1 polymer ?
#
loop_
_entity_poly.entity_id
_entity_poly.type
_entity_poly.pdbx_seq_one_letter_code
_entity_poly.pdbx_strand_id
1 'polypeptide(L)'
;MNIRFWGLLALGTLLMASCKDEGQELIKRFKNQSDATLEITLINNYLDFTQTLTVGPGESSDLSTGSNDGKDFENYSCLWEVDDLQIQVSGSRTLLKDPLDESNWIYEVRGEESDLTRLCIFLVQQSDIQ
;
A
#
# COMPACT_ATOMS: atom_id res chain seq x y z
N MET A 1 -64.54 14.52 22.50
CA MET A 1 -63.81 15.80 22.41
C MET A 1 -62.39 15.48 21.96
N ASN A 2 -62.07 15.87 20.73
CA ASN A 2 -60.75 15.74 20.13
C ASN A 2 -59.74 16.61 20.88
N ILE A 3 -58.48 16.18 20.97
CA ILE A 3 -57.34 16.85 20.31
C ILE A 3 -56.16 15.88 20.37
N ARG A 4 -55.69 15.53 19.17
CA ARG A 4 -54.56 14.66 18.89
C ARG A 4 -53.28 15.42 19.25
N PHE A 5 -52.43 14.82 20.09
CA PHE A 5 -51.07 15.30 20.30
C PHE A 5 -50.24 14.90 19.08
N TRP A 6 -49.93 15.89 18.25
CA TRP A 6 -49.10 15.75 17.07
C TRP A 6 -47.69 15.37 17.50
N GLY A 7 -47.23 14.20 17.04
CA GLY A 7 -45.86 13.76 17.18
C GLY A 7 -44.92 14.72 16.47
N LEU A 8 -44.14 15.45 17.25
CA LEU A 8 -42.92 16.09 16.78
C LEU A 8 -41.88 14.99 16.55
N LEU A 9 -41.91 14.45 15.33
CA LEU A 9 -40.84 13.64 14.77
C LEU A 9 -39.65 14.59 14.56
N ALA A 10 -38.80 14.69 15.59
CA ALA A 10 -37.54 15.40 15.49
C ALA A 10 -36.61 14.59 14.57
N LEU A 11 -36.63 14.99 13.31
CA LEU A 11 -35.63 14.70 12.30
C LEU A 11 -34.29 15.26 12.80
N GLY A 12 -33.30 14.39 12.95
CA GLY A 12 -31.96 14.77 13.40
C GLY A 12 -30.98 13.68 13.04
N THR A 13 -30.73 13.55 11.73
CA THR A 13 -29.60 12.87 11.11
C THR A 13 -28.44 12.65 12.08
N LEU A 14 -28.21 11.39 12.48
CA LEU A 14 -26.87 10.98 12.89
C LEU A 14 -25.98 11.24 11.67
N LEU A 15 -25.29 12.37 11.72
CA LEU A 15 -24.05 12.58 10.98
C LEU A 15 -23.19 11.38 11.35
N MET A 16 -23.13 10.41 10.43
CA MET A 16 -22.02 9.48 10.39
C MET A 16 -20.80 10.38 10.23
N ALA A 17 -20.19 10.77 11.34
CA ALA A 17 -18.79 11.12 11.35
C ALA A 17 -18.13 9.90 10.69
N SER A 18 -17.78 10.04 9.41
CA SER A 18 -16.78 9.16 8.85
C SER A 18 -15.56 9.43 9.72
N CYS A 19 -15.30 8.52 10.66
CA CYS A 19 -13.97 8.40 11.23
C CYS A 19 -13.07 8.23 10.01
N LYS A 20 -12.46 9.32 9.55
CA LYS A 20 -11.25 9.23 8.76
C LYS A 20 -10.29 8.65 9.77
N ASP A 21 -10.03 7.35 9.68
CA ASP A 21 -9.11 6.70 10.60
C ASP A 21 -7.80 7.48 10.49
N GLU A 22 -7.53 8.30 11.51
CA GLU A 22 -6.29 9.05 11.64
C GLU A 22 -5.21 8.00 11.83
N GLY A 23 -4.39 7.80 10.80
CA GLY A 23 -3.41 6.73 10.79
C GLY A 23 -2.31 7.04 9.79
N GLN A 24 -1.08 6.69 10.15
CA GLN A 24 0.01 6.72 9.19
C GLN A 24 -0.07 5.43 8.36
N GLU A 25 -0.02 5.57 7.04
CA GLU A 25 -0.09 4.45 6.10
C GLU A 25 1.29 4.17 5.50
N LEU A 26 1.68 2.90 5.43
CA LEU A 26 2.84 2.47 4.65
C LEU A 26 2.37 1.77 3.36
N ILE A 27 2.70 2.37 2.22
CA ILE A 27 2.37 1.85 0.89
C ILE A 27 3.64 1.33 0.23
N LYS A 28 3.61 0.08 -0.22
CA LYS A 28 4.62 -0.49 -1.13
C LYS A 28 4.11 -0.39 -2.55
N ARG A 29 4.75 0.42 -3.39
CA ARG A 29 4.38 0.66 -4.78
C ARG A 29 5.38 0.01 -5.71
N PHE A 30 4.88 -0.85 -6.60
CA PHE A 30 5.67 -1.43 -7.67
C PHE A 30 5.41 -0.64 -8.95
N LYS A 31 6.47 -0.11 -9.56
CA LYS A 31 6.38 0.67 -10.79
C LYS A 31 7.17 -0.02 -11.89
N ASN A 32 6.49 -0.34 -12.98
CA ASN A 32 7.09 -1.02 -14.11
C ASN A 32 7.30 -0.04 -15.28
N GLN A 33 8.54 0.37 -15.52
CA GLN A 33 8.95 1.17 -16.67
C GLN A 33 9.68 0.35 -17.73
N SER A 34 9.52 -0.98 -17.69
CA SER A 34 10.00 -1.88 -18.73
C SER A 34 8.90 -2.22 -19.75
N ASP A 35 9.28 -2.97 -20.79
CA ASP A 35 8.37 -3.60 -21.74
C ASP A 35 7.86 -4.99 -21.30
N ALA A 36 8.26 -5.45 -20.11
CA ALA A 36 7.86 -6.73 -19.55
C ALA A 36 6.60 -6.63 -18.70
N THR A 37 5.95 -7.77 -18.46
CA THR A 37 4.97 -7.91 -17.38
C THR A 37 5.69 -8.47 -16.17
N LEU A 38 5.42 -7.90 -14.99
CA LEU A 38 5.95 -8.37 -13.72
C LEU A 38 4.85 -9.11 -12.95
N GLU A 39 5.17 -10.28 -12.43
CA GLU A 39 4.34 -10.98 -11.44
C GLU A 39 5.08 -10.93 -10.10
N ILE A 40 4.45 -10.32 -9.11
CA ILE A 40 5.07 -9.94 -7.86
C ILE A 40 4.34 -10.68 -6.75
N THR A 41 5.06 -11.51 -6.00
CA THR A 41 4.53 -12.25 -4.84
C THR A 41 5.23 -11.76 -3.59
N LEU A 42 4.47 -11.14 -2.69
CA LEU A 42 4.92 -10.71 -1.37
C LEU A 42 4.45 -11.73 -0.33
N ILE A 43 5.36 -12.13 0.55
CA ILE A 43 5.10 -13.05 1.65
C ILE A 43 5.45 -12.36 2.97
N ASN A 44 4.54 -12.44 3.91
CA ASN A 44 4.72 -12.03 5.30
C ASN A 44 4.25 -13.18 6.20
N ASN A 45 5.21 -13.86 6.82
CA ASN A 45 4.99 -14.98 7.72
C ASN A 45 4.48 -14.52 9.09
N TYR A 46 4.80 -13.30 9.52
CA TYR A 46 4.33 -12.76 10.80
C TYR A 46 2.81 -12.53 10.81
N LEU A 47 2.26 -12.04 9.69
CA LEU A 47 0.83 -11.79 9.48
C LEU A 47 0.10 -12.95 8.78
N ASP A 48 0.82 -14.05 8.48
CA ASP A 48 0.31 -15.20 7.71
C ASP A 48 -0.37 -14.78 6.40
N PHE A 49 0.32 -13.95 5.63
CA PHE A 49 -0.20 -13.31 4.44
C PHE A 49 0.71 -13.54 3.25
N THR A 50 0.09 -13.86 2.11
CA THR A 50 0.73 -13.90 0.80
C THR A 50 -0.16 -13.18 -0.20
N GLN A 51 0.42 -12.26 -0.96
CA GLN A 51 -0.29 -11.57 -2.03
C GLN A 51 0.52 -11.55 -3.31
N THR A 52 -0.16 -11.91 -4.39
CA THR A 52 0.37 -11.85 -5.74
C THR A 52 -0.34 -10.76 -6.52
N LEU A 53 0.42 -9.95 -7.27
CA LEU A 53 -0.11 -8.95 -8.19
C LEU A 53 0.66 -8.96 -9.50
N THR A 54 0.00 -8.53 -10.57
CA THR A 54 0.59 -8.40 -11.90
C THR A 54 0.69 -6.92 -12.26
N VAL A 55 1.87 -6.47 -12.70
CA VAL A 55 2.13 -5.10 -13.15
C VAL A 55 2.52 -5.12 -14.62
N GLY A 56 1.67 -4.61 -15.50
CA GLY A 56 1.94 -4.50 -16.93
C GLY A 56 2.98 -3.42 -17.28
N PRO A 57 3.42 -3.37 -18.56
CA PRO A 57 4.33 -2.34 -19.05
C PRO A 57 3.78 -0.92 -18.82
N GLY A 58 4.56 -0.06 -18.18
CA GLY A 58 4.18 1.33 -17.88
C GLY A 58 3.22 1.48 -16.69
N GLU A 59 2.79 0.39 -16.06
CA GLU A 59 1.81 0.41 -14.97
C GLU A 59 2.48 0.60 -13.60
N SER A 60 1.63 0.88 -12.61
CA SER A 60 2.00 0.86 -11.20
C SER A 60 0.92 0.15 -10.40
N SER A 61 1.32 -0.55 -9.35
CA SER A 61 0.39 -1.20 -8.43
C SER A 61 0.86 -1.02 -7.01
N ASP A 62 -0.11 -0.77 -6.14
CA ASP A 62 0.11 -0.51 -4.73
C ASP A 62 -0.28 -1.73 -3.90
N LEU A 63 0.54 -1.99 -2.90
CA LEU A 63 0.32 -2.97 -1.87
C LEU A 63 0.35 -2.24 -0.54
N SER A 64 -0.83 -2.04 0.06
CA SER A 64 -0.93 -1.44 1.38
C SER A 64 -0.65 -2.54 2.41
N THR A 65 0.44 -2.38 3.18
CA THR A 65 0.80 -3.30 4.27
C THR A 65 0.42 -2.65 5.59
N GLY A 66 -0.89 -2.67 5.89
CA GLY A 66 -1.45 -2.27 7.17
C GLY A 66 -1.30 -0.79 7.57
N SER A 67 -2.17 -0.37 8.49
CA SER A 67 -2.01 0.85 9.29
C SER A 67 -1.39 0.46 10.64
N ASN A 68 -0.43 1.25 11.15
CA ASN A 68 0.05 1.04 12.52
C ASN A 68 -0.58 2.09 13.44
N ASP A 69 -1.26 1.63 14.49
CA ASP A 69 -1.99 2.45 15.48
C ASP A 69 -1.05 3.20 16.46
N GLY A 70 0.03 3.81 15.96
CA GLY A 70 0.85 4.75 16.74
C GLY A 70 2.18 4.24 17.29
N LYS A 71 2.86 3.30 16.62
CA LYS A 71 4.29 3.03 16.91
C LYS A 71 5.21 3.91 16.06
N ASP A 72 6.36 4.29 16.64
CA ASP A 72 7.40 5.17 16.05
C ASP A 72 7.72 4.82 14.60
N PHE A 73 7.11 5.57 13.68
CA PHE A 73 7.33 5.41 12.25
C PHE A 73 8.73 5.86 11.80
N GLU A 74 9.50 6.54 12.67
CA GLU A 74 10.83 7.07 12.33
C GLU A 74 11.84 5.99 11.91
N ASN A 75 11.60 4.71 12.22
CA ASN A 75 12.53 3.60 11.94
C ASN A 75 12.02 2.57 10.92
N TYR A 76 11.01 2.90 10.12
CA TYR A 76 10.42 1.91 9.20
C TYR A 76 11.24 1.78 7.92
N SER A 77 11.71 0.56 7.69
CA SER A 77 12.33 0.12 6.44
C SER A 77 11.27 -0.15 5.37
N CYS A 78 11.62 -0.01 4.09
CA CYS A 78 10.74 -0.44 3.00
C CYS A 78 10.48 -1.95 2.98
N LEU A 79 11.33 -2.72 3.65
CA LEU A 79 11.20 -4.16 3.84
C LEU A 79 10.49 -4.52 5.15
N TRP A 80 9.98 -3.53 5.89
CA TRP A 80 9.15 -3.80 7.05
C TRP A 80 7.94 -4.64 6.62
N GLU A 81 7.67 -5.71 7.37
CA GLU A 81 6.60 -6.66 7.08
C GLU A 81 6.76 -7.39 5.72
N VAL A 82 7.99 -7.56 5.24
CA VAL A 82 8.34 -8.39 4.08
C VAL A 82 9.32 -9.48 4.53
N ASP A 83 8.87 -10.73 4.55
CA ASP A 83 9.75 -11.87 4.81
C ASP A 83 10.35 -12.43 3.52
N ASP A 84 9.56 -12.45 2.44
CA ASP A 84 10.03 -12.80 1.09
C ASP A 84 9.31 -11.97 0.05
N LEU A 85 10.00 -11.70 -1.06
CA LEU A 85 9.48 -10.94 -2.19
C LEU A 85 10.05 -11.50 -3.48
N GLN A 86 9.18 -12.14 -4.26
CA GLN A 86 9.54 -12.78 -5.51
C GLN A 86 8.97 -11.97 -6.68
N ILE A 87 9.81 -11.65 -7.66
CA ILE A 87 9.40 -10.95 -8.87
C ILE A 87 9.76 -11.79 -10.09
N GLN A 88 8.76 -12.29 -10.79
CA GLN A 88 8.92 -12.99 -12.05
C GLN A 88 8.71 -12.03 -13.22
N VAL A 89 9.57 -12.13 -14.24
CA VAL A 89 9.52 -11.28 -15.43
C VAL A 89 9.06 -12.11 -16.62
N SER A 90 8.06 -11.60 -17.36
CA SER A 90 7.54 -12.31 -18.53
C SER A 90 8.61 -12.51 -19.61
N GLY A 91 8.49 -13.64 -20.34
CA GLY A 91 9.37 -13.95 -21.48
C GLY A 91 10.70 -14.62 -21.11
N SER A 92 10.76 -15.38 -20.00
CA SER A 92 11.98 -16.06 -19.52
C SER A 92 13.14 -15.11 -19.22
N ARG A 93 12.81 -13.86 -18.88
CA ARG A 93 13.77 -12.83 -18.51
C ARG A 93 14.00 -12.82 -17.01
N THR A 94 15.10 -12.22 -16.58
CA THR A 94 15.51 -12.16 -15.18
C THR A 94 15.59 -10.71 -14.71
N LEU A 95 15.06 -10.43 -13.52
CA LEU A 95 15.26 -9.17 -12.83
C LEU A 95 16.67 -9.17 -12.21
N LEU A 96 17.44 -8.11 -12.49
CA LEU A 96 18.80 -7.94 -11.96
C LEU A 96 18.84 -7.35 -10.56
N LYS A 97 17.79 -6.61 -10.19
CA LYS A 97 17.67 -5.98 -8.88
C LYS A 97 17.16 -7.00 -7.86
N ASP A 98 17.76 -6.97 -6.68
CA ASP A 98 17.26 -7.73 -5.53
C ASP A 98 16.12 -6.93 -4.88
N PRO A 99 14.88 -7.47 -4.84
CA PRO A 99 13.76 -6.81 -4.19
C PRO A 99 13.87 -6.78 -2.66
N LEU A 100 14.76 -7.58 -2.07
CA LEU A 100 15.08 -7.61 -0.64
C LEU A 100 16.32 -6.75 -0.28
N ASP A 101 16.90 -6.05 -1.26
CA ASP A 101 17.90 -5.01 -1.00
C ASP A 101 17.20 -3.65 -0.88
N GLU A 102 17.20 -3.08 0.31
CA GLU A 102 16.54 -1.80 0.61
C GLU A 102 17.06 -0.64 -0.24
N SER A 103 18.32 -0.69 -0.70
CA SER A 103 18.88 0.37 -1.56
C SER A 103 18.21 0.44 -2.94
N ASN A 104 17.49 -0.61 -3.34
CA ASN A 104 16.72 -0.66 -4.58
C ASN A 104 15.34 0.02 -4.49
N TRP A 105 14.96 0.48 -3.30
CA TRP A 105 13.69 1.15 -3.02
C TRP A 105 13.86 2.66 -2.90
N ILE A 106 12.89 3.39 -3.45
CA ILE A 106 12.80 4.85 -3.27
C ILE A 106 11.81 5.11 -2.13
N TYR A 107 12.26 5.86 -1.14
CA TYR A 107 11.45 6.22 0.01
C TYR A 107 10.92 7.66 -0.11
N GLU A 108 9.61 7.82 -0.01
CA GLU A 108 8.92 9.12 -0.03
C GLU A 108 7.97 9.25 1.16
N VAL A 109 7.85 10.47 1.70
CA VAL A 109 6.85 10.82 2.71
C VAL A 109 5.93 11.88 2.12
N ARG A 110 4.62 11.68 2.24
CA ARG A 110 3.58 12.59 1.74
C ARG A 110 2.55 12.84 2.84
N GLY A 111 1.85 13.97 2.77
CA GLY A 111 0.80 14.33 3.71
C GLY A 111 1.21 15.37 4.76
N GLU A 112 0.27 15.67 5.65
CA GLU A 112 0.47 16.56 6.80
C GLU A 112 0.74 15.74 8.06
N GLU A 113 1.27 16.35 9.12
CA GLU A 113 1.81 15.67 10.32
C GLU A 113 0.86 14.63 10.95
N SER A 114 -0.46 14.85 10.86
CA SER A 114 -1.51 13.94 11.37
C SER A 114 -1.98 12.87 10.38
N ASP A 115 -1.51 12.89 9.12
CA ASP A 115 -1.96 12.02 8.03
C ASP A 115 -0.78 11.74 7.07
N LEU A 116 0.31 11.18 7.64
CA LEU A 116 1.52 10.86 6.90
C LEU A 116 1.36 9.54 6.14
N THR A 117 1.49 9.61 4.82
CA THR A 117 1.67 8.44 3.95
C THR A 117 3.15 8.25 3.68
N ARG A 118 3.68 7.08 4.05
CA ARG A 118 5.02 6.65 3.71
C ARG A 118 4.93 5.73 2.50
N LEU A 119 5.67 6.06 1.46
CA LEU A 119 5.61 5.39 0.18
C LEU A 119 6.98 4.81 -0.15
N CYS A 120 7.04 3.49 -0.28
CA CYS A 120 8.20 2.74 -0.70
C CYS A 120 8.00 2.28 -2.13
N ILE A 121 8.81 2.78 -3.06
CA ILE A 121 8.65 2.54 -4.49
C ILE A 121 9.76 1.60 -4.98
N PHE A 122 9.38 0.41 -5.44
CA PHE A 122 10.27 -0.47 -6.19
C PHE A 122 10.08 -0.20 -7.69
N LEU A 123 11.01 0.56 -8.25
CA LEU A 123 11.03 0.89 -9.68
C LEU A 123 11.85 -0.15 -10.45
N VAL A 124 11.23 -0.74 -11.48
CA VAL A 124 11.88 -1.61 -12.47
C VAL A 124 11.96 -0.88 -13.80
N GLN A 125 13.17 -0.68 -14.30
CA GLN A 125 13.46 -0.10 -15.61
C GLN A 125 13.85 -1.20 -16.61
N GLN A 126 13.86 -0.87 -17.90
CA GLN A 126 14.33 -1.80 -18.94
C GLN A 126 15.77 -2.28 -18.68
N SER A 127 16.63 -1.42 -18.13
CA SER A 127 18.02 -1.75 -17.78
C SER A 127 18.16 -2.80 -16.68
N ASP A 128 17.08 -3.04 -15.93
CA ASP A 128 17.08 -3.94 -14.78
C ASP A 128 16.66 -5.36 -15.18
N ILE A 129 16.43 -5.62 -16.48
CA ILE A 129 15.95 -6.89 -17.01
C ILE A 129 16.90 -7.43 -18.09
N GLN A 130 17.20 -8.74 -18.04
CA GLN A 130 17.96 -9.49 -19.05
C GLN A 130 17.17 -10.65 -19.64
#